data_AF-A0A8B7YQ29-F1
#
_entry.id   AF-A0A8B7YQ29-F1
#
_cell.length_a   1.000
_cell.length_b   1.000
_cell.length_c   1.000
_cell.angle_alpha   90.00
_cell.angle_beta   90.00
_cell.angle_gamma   90.00
#
_symmetry.space_group_name_H-M   'P 1'
#
loop_
_entity.id
_entity.type
_entity.pdbx_description
1 polymer ?
#
loop_
_entity_poly.entity_id
_entity_poly.type
_entity_poly.pdbx_seq_one_letter_code
_entity_poly.pdbx_strand_id
1 'polypeptide(L)'
;MRYFTNRLPDYTAGSPVDIPHAQLRGRVASIVDAVVQHVQPRHLRNCEGGLYVGAAGIAYALWYITQTGQFPKEALRYQGLCKQYLVGSVEYEKRNKKEAGASFLCGACGVDAVGALYDHTSSSQSEGSSSHAAAQFLESYANFAKICTPMNFLGPCGSDELLVGRAGYLCGVQLLAQKLGKQVLSQETTNSLCKVVVESGRSYSKRHQSPSPLMYAYYDTEYLGAAHGLSGILQVLLGFPDFVKSDPSAEKDIRDSVDFLVKCQASHGGNIPPALDECGARTRPAEHELVHWCHGAPGECEPHPLGNCPGYLVNLLASSKILHCAPKLWQPYMLKEDSKSPPPKCVVVKTITRPVYNTSHRSSYNWGG
;
A
#
# COMPACT_ATOMS: atom_id res chain seq x y z
N MET A 1 -16.73 -9.97 18.20
CA MET A 1 -17.29 -10.03 16.82
C MET A 1 -16.50 -9.08 15.93
N ARG A 2 -15.83 -9.58 14.88
CA ARG A 2 -14.93 -8.82 13.99
C ARG A 2 -15.63 -8.21 12.76
N TYR A 3 -16.87 -8.61 12.49
CA TYR A 3 -17.64 -8.20 11.33
C TYR A 3 -19.12 -7.96 11.67
N PHE A 4 -19.84 -7.23 10.82
CA PHE A 4 -21.31 -7.16 10.84
C PHE A 4 -21.93 -8.09 9.80
N THR A 5 -23.03 -8.77 10.13
CA THR A 5 -23.80 -9.52 9.14
C THR A 5 -24.24 -8.62 7.99
N ASN A 6 -23.81 -8.94 6.77
CA ASN A 6 -24.26 -8.23 5.58
C ASN A 6 -25.77 -8.46 5.39
N ARG A 7 -26.55 -7.37 5.42
CA ARG A 7 -28.01 -7.39 5.22
C ARG A 7 -28.41 -6.85 3.85
N LEU A 8 -27.45 -6.50 3.00
CA LEU A 8 -27.70 -6.02 1.65
C LEU A 8 -28.02 -7.22 0.74
N PRO A 9 -28.98 -7.07 -0.20
CA PRO A 9 -29.29 -8.12 -1.15
C PRO A 9 -28.10 -8.34 -2.10
N ASP A 10 -27.92 -9.59 -2.53
CA ASP A 10 -26.94 -9.92 -3.55
C ASP A 10 -27.29 -9.27 -4.88
N TYR A 11 -26.27 -8.97 -5.69
CA TYR A 11 -26.49 -8.47 -7.04
C TYR A 11 -27.21 -9.53 -7.86
N THR A 12 -28.28 -9.12 -8.54
CA THR A 12 -29.00 -9.97 -9.50
C THR A 12 -28.62 -9.53 -10.91
N ALA A 13 -28.13 -10.46 -11.72
CA ALA A 13 -27.73 -10.17 -13.10
C ALA A 13 -28.91 -9.56 -13.89
N GLY A 14 -28.64 -8.45 -14.57
CA GLY A 14 -29.65 -7.69 -15.32
C GLY A 14 -30.45 -6.67 -14.49
N SER A 15 -30.31 -6.64 -13.16
CA SER A 15 -30.91 -5.59 -12.35
C SER A 15 -30.23 -4.23 -12.61
N PRO A 16 -31.00 -3.13 -12.69
CA PRO A 16 -30.43 -1.79 -12.80
C PRO A 16 -29.63 -1.46 -11.54
N VAL A 17 -28.41 -0.97 -11.72
CA VAL A 17 -27.55 -0.48 -10.65
C VAL A 17 -27.60 1.04 -10.66
N ASP A 18 -28.28 1.63 -9.67
CA ASP A 18 -28.24 3.08 -9.46
C ASP A 18 -27.11 3.44 -8.49
N ILE A 19 -26.15 4.23 -8.97
CA ILE A 19 -25.03 4.70 -8.16
C ILE A 19 -25.36 6.13 -7.69
N PRO A 20 -25.54 6.37 -6.38
CA PRO A 20 -25.98 7.66 -5.87
C PRO A 20 -24.83 8.69 -5.85
N HIS A 21 -24.35 9.09 -7.03
CA HIS A 21 -23.16 9.93 -7.22
C HIS A 21 -23.23 11.25 -6.44
N ALA A 22 -24.40 11.89 -6.37
CA ALA A 22 -24.58 13.13 -5.62
C ALA A 22 -24.38 12.91 -4.11
N GLN A 23 -24.93 11.82 -3.56
CA GLN A 23 -24.75 11.46 -2.16
C GLN A 23 -23.29 11.11 -1.85
N LEU A 24 -22.64 10.36 -2.74
CA LEU A 24 -21.23 10.01 -2.61
C LEU A 24 -20.32 11.25 -2.62
N ARG A 25 -20.56 12.19 -3.54
CA ARG A 25 -19.84 13.48 -3.55
C ARG A 25 -20.07 14.28 -2.27
N GLY A 26 -21.31 14.37 -1.80
CA GLY A 26 -21.64 15.03 -0.53
C GLY A 26 -20.88 14.42 0.64
N ARG A 27 -20.78 13.09 0.70
CA ARG A 27 -20.01 12.38 1.73
C ARG A 27 -18.52 12.66 1.68
N VAL A 28 -17.92 12.64 0.48
CA VAL A 28 -16.50 12.97 0.31
C VAL A 28 -16.23 14.39 0.83
N ALA A 29 -17.06 15.36 0.46
CA ALA A 29 -16.92 16.73 0.96
C ALA A 29 -17.02 16.80 2.50
N SER A 30 -18.01 16.13 3.10
CA SER A 30 -18.14 16.08 4.57
C SER A 30 -16.95 15.41 5.26
N ILE A 31 -16.36 14.37 4.66
CA ILE A 31 -15.15 13.73 5.20
C ILE A 31 -13.97 14.70 5.14
N VAL A 32 -13.79 15.42 4.02
CA VAL A 32 -12.74 16.43 3.89
C VAL A 32 -12.92 17.52 4.95
N ASP A 33 -14.14 18.03 5.13
CA ASP A 33 -14.42 19.05 6.15
C ASP A 33 -14.11 18.56 7.57
N ALA A 34 -14.50 17.33 7.90
CA ALA A 34 -14.19 16.73 9.20
C ALA A 34 -12.66 16.56 9.41
N VAL A 35 -11.93 16.10 8.39
CA VAL A 35 -10.46 15.98 8.46
C VAL A 35 -9.83 17.34 8.70
N VAL A 36 -10.23 18.38 7.97
CA VAL A 36 -9.68 19.74 8.12
C VAL A 36 -10.00 20.34 9.49
N GLN A 37 -11.18 20.04 10.04
CA GLN A 37 -11.57 20.49 11.37
C GLN A 37 -10.69 19.90 12.47
N HIS A 38 -10.31 18.62 12.35
CA HIS A 38 -9.61 17.89 13.42
C HIS A 38 -8.09 17.77 13.21
N VAL A 39 -7.61 17.89 11.98
CA VAL A 39 -6.19 17.69 11.65
C VAL A 39 -5.63 18.98 11.06
N GLN A 40 -5.06 19.83 11.91
CA GLN A 40 -4.45 21.08 11.48
C GLN A 40 -3.22 20.82 10.59
N PRO A 41 -3.09 21.47 9.42
CA PRO A 41 -1.87 21.44 8.63
C PRO A 41 -0.68 21.97 9.44
N ARG A 42 0.52 21.45 9.18
CA ARG A 42 1.80 21.89 9.79
C ARG A 42 1.96 21.68 11.29
N HIS A 43 0.97 21.13 11.99
CA HIS A 43 1.18 20.66 13.35
C HIS A 43 2.04 19.39 13.31
N LEU A 44 3.26 19.43 13.88
CA LEU A 44 4.27 18.36 13.69
C LEU A 44 3.77 16.97 14.06
N ARG A 45 2.94 16.83 15.12
CA ARG A 45 2.36 15.53 15.49
C ARG A 45 1.43 14.94 14.42
N ASN A 46 0.83 15.77 13.59
CA ASN A 46 -0.03 15.32 12.50
C ASN A 46 0.78 14.91 11.27
N CYS A 47 2.07 15.25 11.21
CA CYS A 47 2.94 14.97 10.07
C CYS A 47 3.72 13.66 10.22
N GLU A 48 3.76 13.08 11.42
CA GLU A 48 4.41 11.80 11.65
C GLU A 48 3.70 10.65 10.95
N GLY A 49 4.47 9.74 10.35
CA GLY A 49 3.96 8.50 9.76
C GLY A 49 3.60 8.59 8.28
N GLY A 50 4.18 9.56 7.55
CA GLY A 50 4.15 9.62 6.09
C GLY A 50 2.73 9.64 5.51
N LEU A 51 2.52 8.85 4.46
CA LEU A 51 1.22 8.69 3.80
C LEU A 51 0.27 7.81 4.60
N TYR A 52 0.80 6.95 5.47
CA TYR A 52 0.02 5.91 6.14
C TYR A 52 -0.89 6.48 7.23
N VAL A 53 -0.33 7.29 8.13
CA VAL A 53 -1.09 7.92 9.24
C VAL A 53 -0.86 9.43 9.35
N GLY A 54 0.03 9.98 8.54
CA GLY A 54 0.43 11.38 8.60
C GLY A 54 -0.31 12.30 7.62
N ALA A 55 -0.03 13.59 7.74
CA ALA A 55 -0.56 14.67 6.93
C ALA A 55 -0.28 14.50 5.44
N ALA A 56 0.79 13.79 5.06
CA ALA A 56 1.08 13.52 3.66
C ALA A 56 0.03 12.60 3.02
N GLY A 57 -0.59 11.71 3.80
CA GLY A 57 -1.71 10.88 3.33
C GLY A 57 -2.95 11.72 3.01
N ILE A 58 -3.23 12.74 3.84
CA ILE A 58 -4.30 13.71 3.60
C ILE A 58 -3.99 14.53 2.34
N ALA A 59 -2.74 14.98 2.18
CA ALA A 59 -2.32 15.68 0.97
C ALA A 59 -2.53 14.81 -0.28
N TYR A 60 -2.12 13.53 -0.23
CA TYR A 60 -2.32 12.60 -1.34
C TYR A 60 -3.80 12.38 -1.68
N ALA A 61 -4.66 12.22 -0.67
CA ALA A 61 -6.10 12.06 -0.86
C ALA A 61 -6.72 13.30 -1.51
N LEU A 62 -6.37 14.50 -1.05
CA LEU A 62 -6.84 15.76 -1.63
C LEU A 62 -6.36 15.94 -3.07
N TRP A 63 -5.08 15.65 -3.33
CA TRP A 63 -4.55 15.65 -4.69
C TRP A 63 -5.35 14.69 -5.57
N TYR A 64 -5.58 13.44 -5.13
CA TYR A 64 -6.34 12.45 -5.88
C TYR A 64 -7.76 12.94 -6.20
N ILE A 65 -8.47 13.49 -5.21
CA ILE A 65 -9.81 14.09 -5.40
C ILE A 65 -9.78 15.13 -6.52
N THR A 66 -8.78 16.03 -6.53
CA THR A 66 -8.69 17.07 -7.57
C THR A 66 -8.45 16.50 -8.97
N GLN A 67 -7.80 15.34 -9.09
CA GLN A 67 -7.57 14.69 -10.39
C GLN A 67 -8.84 14.06 -10.97
N THR A 68 -9.88 13.84 -10.16
CA THR A 68 -11.13 13.19 -10.62
C THR A 68 -12.03 14.09 -11.47
N GLY A 69 -11.86 15.42 -11.38
CA GLY A 69 -12.77 16.40 -11.99
C GLY A 69 -14.19 16.43 -11.39
N GLN A 70 -14.46 15.65 -10.33
CA GLN A 70 -15.81 15.52 -9.73
C GLN A 70 -16.20 16.66 -8.79
N PHE A 71 -15.25 17.55 -8.46
CA PHE A 71 -15.42 18.63 -7.47
C PHE A 71 -14.95 19.99 -8.01
N PRO A 72 -15.56 20.50 -9.10
CA PRO A 72 -15.09 21.73 -9.75
C PRO A 72 -15.24 22.97 -8.87
N LYS A 73 -16.24 23.02 -7.99
CA LYS A 73 -16.46 24.17 -7.08
C LYS A 73 -15.42 24.22 -5.96
N GLU A 74 -15.00 23.06 -5.48
CA GLU A 74 -14.06 22.91 -4.38
C GLU A 74 -12.60 22.73 -4.86
N ALA A 75 -12.36 22.61 -6.17
CA ALA A 75 -11.05 22.29 -6.73
C ALA A 75 -9.92 23.18 -6.19
N LEU A 76 -10.08 24.50 -6.24
CA LEU A 76 -9.09 25.45 -5.71
C LEU A 76 -8.88 25.31 -4.19
N ARG A 77 -9.97 25.06 -3.45
CA ARG A 77 -9.90 24.83 -1.99
C ARG A 77 -9.12 23.55 -1.68
N TYR A 78 -9.42 22.45 -2.38
CA TYR A 78 -8.75 21.17 -2.18
C TYR A 78 -7.28 21.19 -2.61
N GLN A 79 -6.95 21.87 -3.71
CA GLN A 79 -5.57 22.15 -4.11
C GLN A 79 -4.83 22.96 -3.03
N GLY A 80 -5.45 24.03 -2.51
CA GLY A 80 -4.87 24.84 -1.43
C GLY A 80 -4.61 24.05 -0.15
N LEU A 81 -5.56 23.20 0.27
CA LEU A 81 -5.40 22.31 1.42
C LEU A 81 -4.30 21.27 1.18
N CYS A 82 -4.27 20.64 0.00
CA CYS A 82 -3.23 19.70 -0.39
C CYS A 82 -1.83 20.33 -0.21
N LYS A 83 -1.63 21.54 -0.72
CA LYS A 83 -0.38 22.28 -0.56
C LYS A 83 -0.01 22.51 0.91
N GLN A 84 -0.98 22.89 1.75
CA GLN A 84 -0.72 23.17 3.17
C GLN A 84 -0.26 21.90 3.93
N TYR A 85 -0.94 20.77 3.73
CA TYR A 85 -0.56 19.49 4.33
C TYR A 85 0.78 18.98 3.80
N LEU A 86 1.02 19.10 2.50
CA LEU A 86 2.28 18.71 1.87
C LEU A 86 3.45 19.52 2.44
N VAL A 87 3.33 20.86 2.50
CA VAL A 87 4.40 21.73 3.07
C VAL A 87 4.72 21.34 4.50
N GLY A 88 3.70 21.11 5.34
CA GLY A 88 3.92 20.65 6.72
C GLY A 88 4.66 19.32 6.79
N SER A 89 4.33 18.39 5.90
CA SER A 89 4.98 17.07 5.84
C SER A 89 6.42 17.17 5.38
N VAL A 90 6.72 17.97 4.35
CA VAL A 90 8.10 18.21 3.87
C VAL A 90 8.96 18.86 4.96
N GLU A 91 8.42 19.84 5.70
CA GLU A 91 9.12 20.45 6.84
C GLU A 91 9.39 19.45 7.97
N TYR A 92 8.43 18.56 8.25
CA TYR A 92 8.60 17.52 9.25
C TYR A 92 9.72 16.55 8.88
N GLU A 93 9.75 16.04 7.65
CA GLU A 93 10.78 15.09 7.19
C GLU A 93 12.18 15.72 7.19
N LYS A 94 12.29 17.00 6.81
CA LYS A 94 13.56 17.75 6.87
C LYS A 94 14.11 17.85 8.29
N ARG A 95 13.24 17.96 9.30
CA ARG A 95 13.61 18.06 10.73
C ARG A 95 13.84 16.71 11.37
N ASN A 96 13.21 15.64 10.86
CA ASN A 96 13.19 14.31 11.46
C ASN A 96 13.71 13.27 10.47
N LYS A 97 14.96 13.43 9.99
CA LYS A 97 15.56 12.45 9.07
C LYS A 97 15.66 11.08 9.76
N LYS A 98 14.76 10.16 9.41
CA LYS A 98 14.77 8.77 9.88
C LYS A 98 15.57 7.88 8.92
N GLU A 99 16.21 6.84 9.46
CA GLU A 99 16.96 5.84 8.67
C GLU A 99 16.06 5.09 7.67
N ALA A 100 14.78 4.91 7.98
CA ALA A 100 13.79 4.28 7.11
C ALA A 100 13.19 5.23 6.04
N GLY A 101 13.92 6.27 5.63
CA GLY A 101 13.41 7.30 4.71
C GLY A 101 12.90 6.78 3.36
N ALA A 102 13.36 5.60 2.91
CA ALA A 102 12.95 4.97 1.66
C ALA A 102 11.55 4.31 1.70
N SER A 103 10.93 4.24 2.90
CA SER A 103 9.56 3.77 3.07
C SER A 103 8.57 4.66 2.32
N PHE A 104 7.83 4.10 1.36
CA PHE A 104 6.85 4.85 0.59
C PHE A 104 5.64 5.26 1.44
N LEU A 105 5.10 4.35 2.24
CA LEU A 105 3.90 4.66 3.04
C LEU A 105 4.24 5.40 4.34
N CYS A 106 5.39 5.14 4.95
CA CYS A 106 5.71 5.63 6.29
C CYS A 106 6.89 6.62 6.34
N GLY A 107 7.57 6.88 5.21
CA GLY A 107 8.80 7.67 5.17
C GLY A 107 8.78 8.85 4.18
N ALA A 108 9.90 9.57 4.16
CA ALA A 108 10.13 10.76 3.34
C ALA A 108 9.95 10.52 1.83
N CYS A 109 10.32 9.34 1.35
CA CYS A 109 10.12 8.87 -0.02
C CYS A 109 8.68 9.10 -0.50
N GLY A 110 7.67 8.73 0.29
CA GLY A 110 6.28 8.97 -0.07
C GLY A 110 5.91 10.44 -0.12
N VAL A 111 6.43 11.24 0.82
CA VAL A 111 6.20 12.70 0.85
C VAL A 111 6.74 13.36 -0.42
N ASP A 112 7.94 12.94 -0.87
CA ASP A 112 8.54 13.42 -2.12
C ASP A 112 7.70 13.00 -3.33
N ALA A 113 7.16 11.78 -3.35
CA ALA A 113 6.26 11.35 -4.42
C ALA A 113 5.01 12.23 -4.51
N VAL A 114 4.36 12.53 -3.38
CA VAL A 114 3.20 13.44 -3.35
C VAL A 114 3.58 14.84 -3.79
N GLY A 115 4.77 15.32 -3.39
CA GLY A 115 5.32 16.60 -3.83
C GLY A 115 5.48 16.69 -5.35
N ALA A 116 6.09 15.67 -5.96
CA ALA A 116 6.24 15.58 -7.41
C ALA A 116 4.89 15.59 -8.14
N LEU A 117 3.91 14.82 -7.66
CA LEU A 117 2.57 14.76 -8.22
C LEU A 117 1.83 16.10 -8.15
N TYR A 118 1.88 16.75 -6.98
CA TYR A 118 1.24 18.04 -6.74
C TYR A 118 1.84 19.13 -7.64
N ASP A 119 3.16 19.27 -7.67
CA ASP A 119 3.81 20.34 -8.44
C ASP A 119 3.74 20.09 -9.96
N HIS A 120 3.75 18.84 -10.41
CA HIS A 120 3.53 18.51 -11.81
C HIS A 120 2.14 18.97 -12.27
N THR A 121 1.09 18.58 -11.54
CA THR A 121 -0.29 18.93 -11.89
C THR A 121 -0.57 20.43 -11.76
N SER A 122 0.01 21.09 -10.77
CA SER A 122 -0.14 22.54 -10.57
C SER A 122 0.53 23.36 -11.70
N SER A 123 1.69 22.91 -12.19
CA SER A 123 2.42 23.61 -13.26
C SER A 123 1.83 23.36 -14.65
N SER A 124 1.24 22.20 -14.91
CA SER A 124 0.52 21.95 -16.17
C SER A 124 -0.70 22.85 -16.37
N GLN A 125 -1.26 23.42 -15.28
CA GLN A 125 -2.37 24.39 -15.35
C GLN A 125 -1.88 25.83 -15.62
N SER A 126 -0.58 26.09 -15.48
CA SER A 126 0.08 27.38 -15.77
C SER A 126 1.09 27.18 -16.90
N GLU A 127 0.64 27.25 -18.14
CA GLU A 127 1.38 27.14 -19.42
C GLU A 127 2.89 26.81 -19.35
N GLY A 128 3.25 25.58 -19.74
CA GLY A 128 4.42 25.35 -20.60
C GLY A 128 5.77 24.93 -19.97
N SER A 129 5.88 24.60 -18.68
CA SER A 129 7.13 24.03 -18.14
C SER A 129 6.90 23.05 -17.00
N SER A 130 7.65 21.94 -17.01
CA SER A 130 7.76 21.08 -15.83
C SER A 130 8.32 21.90 -14.67
N SER A 131 7.57 22.02 -13.58
CA SER A 131 8.01 22.75 -12.39
C SER A 131 9.39 22.26 -11.94
N HIS A 132 10.35 23.19 -11.76
CA HIS A 132 11.65 22.91 -11.15
C HIS A 132 11.49 22.21 -9.78
N ALA A 133 10.43 22.53 -9.03
CA ALA A 133 10.14 21.90 -7.76
C ALA A 133 9.73 20.41 -7.91
N ALA A 134 8.94 20.07 -8.93
CA ALA A 134 8.60 18.68 -9.22
C ALA A 134 9.85 17.86 -9.56
N ALA A 135 10.80 18.44 -10.30
CA ALA A 135 12.06 17.79 -10.62
C ALA A 135 12.92 17.53 -9.36
N GLN A 136 12.97 18.49 -8.42
CA GLN A 136 13.68 18.30 -7.15
C GLN A 136 13.09 17.16 -6.32
N PHE A 137 11.76 17.06 -6.25
CA PHE A 137 11.09 15.95 -5.56
C PHE A 137 11.39 14.60 -6.21
N LEU A 138 11.39 14.53 -7.54
CA LEU A 138 11.73 13.29 -8.27
C LEU A 138 13.19 12.89 -8.07
N GLU A 139 14.12 13.85 -8.10
CA GLU A 139 15.53 13.58 -7.82
C GLU A 139 15.73 13.09 -6.37
N SER A 140 15.05 13.71 -5.41
CA SER A 140 15.05 13.26 -4.02
C SER A 140 14.50 11.83 -3.89
N TYR A 141 13.36 11.55 -4.53
CA TYR A 141 12.78 10.21 -4.60
C TYR A 141 13.75 9.17 -5.17
N ALA A 142 14.40 9.50 -6.29
CA ALA A 142 15.36 8.61 -6.94
C ALA A 142 16.58 8.32 -6.05
N ASN A 143 17.03 9.28 -5.24
CA ASN A 143 18.15 9.09 -4.33
C ASN A 143 17.89 8.05 -3.24
N PHE A 144 16.64 7.79 -2.85
CA PHE A 144 16.29 6.71 -1.92
C PHE A 144 16.59 5.31 -2.47
N ALA A 145 16.76 5.14 -3.79
CA ALA A 145 17.18 3.85 -4.37
C ALA A 145 18.47 3.33 -3.73
N LYS A 146 19.41 4.22 -3.37
CA LYS A 146 20.69 3.87 -2.72
C LYS A 146 20.50 3.22 -1.36
N ILE A 147 19.46 3.60 -0.62
CA ILE A 147 19.09 3.00 0.67
C ILE A 147 18.49 1.61 0.45
N CYS A 148 17.73 1.44 -0.64
CA CYS A 148 17.08 0.18 -1.00
C CYS A 148 18.04 -0.87 -1.61
N THR A 149 19.23 -0.48 -2.07
CA THR A 149 20.18 -1.38 -2.75
C THR A 149 20.73 -2.50 -1.85
N PRO A 150 21.17 -2.26 -0.60
CA PRO A 150 21.67 -3.32 0.26
C PRO A 150 20.54 -4.31 0.62
N MET A 151 20.82 -5.61 0.50
CA MET A 151 19.84 -6.67 0.76
C MET A 151 19.16 -6.55 2.13
N ASN A 152 19.91 -6.16 3.17
CA ASN A 152 19.45 -6.05 4.56
C ASN A 152 19.48 -4.61 5.09
N PHE A 153 19.02 -3.62 4.31
CA PHE A 153 19.10 -2.21 4.70
C PHE A 153 18.29 -1.84 5.97
N LEU A 154 17.27 -2.63 6.34
CA LEU A 154 16.56 -2.51 7.64
C LEU A 154 17.09 -3.47 8.71
N GLY A 155 18.26 -4.07 8.48
CA GLY A 155 18.89 -5.02 9.39
C GLY A 155 18.02 -6.26 9.63
N PRO A 156 17.88 -6.73 10.88
CA PRO A 156 17.17 -7.97 11.20
C PRO A 156 15.65 -7.86 11.02
N CYS A 157 15.10 -6.65 10.88
CA CYS A 157 13.65 -6.46 10.82
C CYS A 157 13.03 -7.01 9.54
N GLY A 158 13.81 -7.21 8.47
CA GLY A 158 13.29 -7.53 7.14
C GLY A 158 13.12 -6.27 6.28
N SER A 159 13.53 -6.37 5.02
CA SER A 159 13.72 -5.20 4.15
C SER A 159 12.74 -5.15 2.96
N ASP A 160 11.91 -6.16 2.74
CA ASP A 160 11.20 -6.39 1.47
C ASP A 160 9.74 -5.96 1.43
N GLU A 161 9.08 -5.82 2.56
CA GLU A 161 7.63 -5.61 2.60
C GLU A 161 7.15 -4.22 2.12
N LEU A 162 5.84 -4.01 2.10
CA LEU A 162 5.23 -2.88 1.42
C LEU A 162 5.25 -1.58 2.24
N LEU A 163 5.15 -1.64 3.57
CA LEU A 163 5.04 -0.42 4.37
C LEU A 163 6.38 0.33 4.44
N VAL A 164 7.48 -0.37 4.67
CA VAL A 164 8.81 0.18 4.92
C VAL A 164 9.91 -0.37 4.01
N GLY A 165 9.67 -1.49 3.32
CA GLY A 165 10.65 -2.19 2.49
C GLY A 165 10.75 -1.76 1.02
N ARG A 166 11.53 -2.52 0.24
CA ARG A 166 11.73 -2.28 -1.21
C ARG A 166 10.43 -2.40 -2.00
N ALA A 167 9.49 -3.27 -1.62
CA ALA A 167 8.22 -3.36 -2.33
C ALA A 167 7.46 -2.03 -2.25
N GLY A 168 7.46 -1.37 -1.08
CA GLY A 168 6.92 -0.03 -0.92
C GLY A 168 7.59 0.99 -1.84
N TYR A 169 8.92 1.03 -1.82
CA TYR A 169 9.70 1.93 -2.67
C TYR A 169 9.40 1.74 -4.17
N LEU A 170 9.38 0.49 -4.63
CA LEU A 170 9.10 0.15 -6.02
C LEU A 170 7.65 0.45 -6.42
N CYS A 171 6.69 0.30 -5.50
CA CYS A 171 5.30 0.72 -5.71
C CYS A 171 5.21 2.23 -6.00
N GLY A 172 5.96 3.07 -5.29
CA GLY A 172 6.01 4.50 -5.58
C GLY A 172 6.73 4.83 -6.90
N VAL A 173 7.72 4.04 -7.33
CA VAL A 173 8.33 4.18 -8.67
C VAL A 173 7.26 3.98 -9.76
N GLN A 174 6.44 2.93 -9.62
CA GLN A 174 5.34 2.66 -10.55
C GLN A 174 4.28 3.76 -10.51
N LEU A 175 3.90 4.24 -9.32
CA LEU A 175 2.96 5.35 -9.16
C LEU A 175 3.38 6.56 -9.97
N LEU A 176 4.62 7.00 -9.75
CA LEU A 176 5.15 8.21 -10.37
C LEU A 176 5.26 8.02 -11.88
N ALA A 177 5.73 6.86 -12.35
CA ALA A 177 5.77 6.54 -13.77
C ALA A 177 4.38 6.60 -14.43
N GLN A 178 3.36 6.02 -13.79
CA GLN A 178 1.99 6.01 -14.30
C GLN A 178 1.34 7.39 -14.32
N LYS A 179 1.52 8.19 -13.26
CA LYS A 179 0.84 9.49 -13.13
C LYS A 179 1.55 10.63 -13.85
N LEU A 180 2.87 10.54 -14.02
CA LEU A 180 3.67 11.59 -14.67
C LEU A 180 4.03 11.26 -16.12
N GLY A 181 3.82 10.00 -16.55
CA GLY A 181 4.22 9.53 -17.87
C GLY A 181 5.74 9.53 -18.09
N LYS A 182 6.53 9.52 -17.00
CA LYS A 182 8.00 9.61 -17.03
C LYS A 182 8.61 8.68 -15.99
N GLN A 183 9.67 7.99 -16.37
CA GLN A 183 10.41 7.13 -15.43
C GLN A 183 11.16 7.96 -14.40
N VAL A 184 11.09 7.55 -13.13
CA VAL A 184 11.83 8.18 -12.02
C VAL A 184 13.21 7.55 -11.84
N LEU A 185 13.34 6.29 -12.22
CA LEU A 185 14.59 5.53 -12.19
C LEU A 185 14.96 5.06 -13.59
N SER A 186 16.25 4.78 -13.81
CA SER A 186 16.65 4.06 -15.02
C SER A 186 16.13 2.62 -14.98
N GLN A 187 16.00 2.00 -16.16
CA GLN A 187 15.62 0.59 -16.25
C GLN A 187 16.64 -0.31 -15.53
N GLU A 188 17.93 0.02 -15.62
CA GLU A 188 19.00 -0.71 -14.94
C GLU A 188 18.84 -0.69 -13.42
N THR A 189 18.60 0.50 -12.83
CA THR A 189 18.38 0.62 -11.39
C THR A 189 17.11 -0.10 -10.95
N THR A 190 16.02 0.03 -11.71
CA THR A 190 14.75 -0.67 -11.43
C THR A 190 14.95 -2.19 -11.46
N ASN A 191 15.62 -2.73 -12.48
CA ASN A 191 15.89 -4.16 -12.60
C ASN A 191 16.83 -4.65 -11.49
N SER A 192 17.84 -3.87 -11.13
CA SER A 192 18.74 -4.19 -10.02
C SER A 192 17.98 -4.31 -8.69
N LEU A 193 17.07 -3.38 -8.40
CA LEU A 193 16.25 -3.45 -7.19
C LEU A 193 15.30 -4.64 -7.19
N CYS A 194 14.62 -4.93 -8.31
CA CYS A 194 13.76 -6.11 -8.42
C CYS A 194 14.56 -7.41 -8.22
N LYS A 195 15.77 -7.48 -8.79
CA LYS A 195 16.68 -8.61 -8.60
C LYS A 195 17.05 -8.81 -7.14
N VAL A 196 17.36 -7.74 -6.40
CA VAL A 196 17.64 -7.81 -4.95
C VAL A 196 16.44 -8.35 -4.17
N VAL A 197 15.21 -7.95 -4.52
CA VAL A 197 13.99 -8.49 -3.87
C VAL A 197 13.87 -10.00 -4.10
N VAL A 198 14.11 -10.49 -5.32
CA VAL A 198 14.07 -11.92 -5.65
C VAL A 198 15.20 -12.69 -4.94
N GLU A 199 16.44 -12.17 -4.96
CA GLU A 199 17.59 -12.80 -4.30
C GLU A 199 17.42 -12.86 -2.77
N SER A 200 16.85 -11.82 -2.16
CA SER A 200 16.48 -11.80 -0.74
C SER A 200 15.48 -12.93 -0.43
N GLY A 201 14.41 -13.04 -1.23
CA GLY A 201 13.37 -14.05 -1.06
C GLY A 201 13.88 -15.49 -1.23
N ARG A 202 14.72 -15.74 -2.24
CA ARG A 202 15.39 -17.04 -2.45
C ARG A 202 16.28 -17.41 -1.28
N SER A 203 17.09 -16.46 -0.82
CA SER A 203 18.04 -16.68 0.26
C SER A 203 17.31 -17.00 1.57
N TYR A 204 16.25 -16.25 1.87
CA TYR A 204 15.42 -16.49 3.05
C TYR A 204 14.70 -17.84 2.96
N SER A 205 14.02 -18.12 1.85
CA SER A 205 13.31 -19.39 1.63
C SER A 205 14.24 -20.59 1.81
N LYS A 206 15.41 -20.59 1.16
CA LYS A 206 16.40 -21.66 1.28
C LYS A 206 16.90 -21.85 2.71
N ARG A 207 17.18 -20.75 3.43
CA ARG A 207 17.67 -20.79 4.81
C ARG A 207 16.64 -21.36 5.78
N HIS A 208 15.36 -21.06 5.59
CA HIS A 208 14.27 -21.47 6.48
C HIS A 208 13.50 -22.70 5.98
N GLN A 209 13.94 -23.30 4.86
CA GLN A 209 13.29 -24.45 4.22
C GLN A 209 11.81 -24.17 3.93
N SER A 210 11.51 -22.95 3.47
CA SER A 210 10.14 -22.53 3.19
C SER A 210 9.53 -23.38 2.06
N PRO A 211 8.22 -23.71 2.12
CA PRO A 211 7.52 -24.40 1.04
C PRO A 211 7.33 -23.53 -0.23
N SER A 212 7.58 -22.22 -0.13
CA SER A 212 7.51 -21.27 -1.25
C SER A 212 8.93 -20.91 -1.72
N PRO A 213 9.22 -20.86 -3.04
CA PRO A 213 10.56 -20.53 -3.52
C PRO A 213 11.00 -19.09 -3.18
N LEU A 214 10.04 -18.16 -3.08
CA LEU A 214 10.25 -16.85 -2.46
C LEU A 214 9.49 -16.81 -1.15
N MET A 215 10.18 -16.42 -0.08
CA MET A 215 9.57 -16.15 1.22
C MET A 215 10.33 -15.03 1.90
N TYR A 216 9.64 -14.28 2.76
CA TYR A 216 10.17 -13.12 3.45
C TYR A 216 9.66 -13.11 4.88
N ALA A 217 10.40 -12.46 5.78
CA ALA A 217 9.90 -12.16 7.11
C ALA A 217 10.02 -10.67 7.41
N TYR A 218 9.09 -10.19 8.22
CA TYR A 218 9.16 -8.90 8.87
C TYR A 218 8.99 -9.09 10.37
N TYR A 219 9.97 -8.62 11.16
CA TYR A 219 10.09 -8.92 12.60
C TYR A 219 9.86 -10.42 12.89
N ASP A 220 10.67 -11.27 12.26
CA ASP A 220 10.68 -12.73 12.39
C ASP A 220 9.34 -13.44 12.05
N THR A 221 8.39 -12.73 11.43
CA THR A 221 7.10 -13.30 11.02
C THR A 221 7.02 -13.40 9.50
N GLU A 222 6.77 -14.62 9.00
CA GLU A 222 6.54 -14.91 7.59
C GLU A 222 5.10 -14.53 7.19
N TYR A 223 4.85 -13.22 7.07
CA TYR A 223 3.53 -12.71 6.67
C TYR A 223 3.18 -13.12 5.24
N LEU A 224 1.89 -13.35 4.99
CA LEU A 224 1.39 -13.68 3.65
C LEU A 224 0.59 -12.54 3.00
N GLY A 225 -0.03 -11.66 3.80
CA GLY A 225 -0.88 -10.58 3.31
C GLY A 225 -0.15 -9.42 2.63
N ALA A 226 -0.91 -8.46 2.10
CA ALA A 226 -0.39 -7.39 1.24
C ALA A 226 0.51 -6.36 1.94
N ALA A 227 0.33 -6.10 3.24
CA ALA A 227 1.09 -5.06 3.93
C ALA A 227 2.52 -5.50 4.23
N HIS A 228 2.67 -6.65 4.90
CA HIS A 228 3.96 -7.10 5.45
C HIS A 228 4.51 -8.35 4.78
N GLY A 229 3.78 -8.91 3.81
CA GLY A 229 3.93 -10.30 3.43
C GLY A 229 4.14 -10.57 1.95
N LEU A 230 4.21 -11.86 1.67
CA LEU A 230 4.52 -12.41 0.35
C LEU A 230 3.63 -11.84 -0.76
N SER A 231 2.33 -11.70 -0.52
CA SER A 231 1.39 -11.17 -1.53
C SER A 231 1.76 -9.80 -2.06
N GLY A 232 1.98 -8.83 -1.16
CA GLY A 232 2.29 -7.45 -1.56
C GLY A 232 3.61 -7.37 -2.33
N ILE A 233 4.58 -8.18 -1.94
CA ILE A 233 5.89 -8.26 -2.60
C ILE A 233 5.75 -8.82 -4.01
N LEU A 234 5.03 -9.93 -4.18
CA LEU A 234 4.79 -10.55 -5.49
C LEU A 234 3.97 -9.62 -6.39
N GLN A 235 2.97 -8.92 -5.85
CA GLN A 235 2.18 -7.94 -6.60
C GLN A 235 3.05 -6.82 -7.18
N VAL A 236 3.98 -6.28 -6.38
CA VAL A 236 4.90 -5.24 -6.83
C VAL A 236 5.84 -5.76 -7.92
N LEU A 237 6.45 -6.95 -7.73
CA LEU A 237 7.33 -7.57 -8.73
C LEU A 237 6.62 -7.78 -10.07
N LEU A 238 5.37 -8.23 -10.04
CA LEU A 238 4.55 -8.44 -11.24
C LEU A 238 4.20 -7.14 -11.98
N GLY A 239 4.28 -5.99 -11.32
CA GLY A 239 4.15 -4.69 -11.98
C GLY A 239 5.41 -4.24 -12.75
N PHE A 240 6.50 -5.03 -12.75
CA PHE A 240 7.70 -4.79 -13.57
C PHE A 240 7.85 -5.88 -14.64
N PRO A 241 6.98 -5.89 -15.68
CA PRO A 241 6.96 -6.97 -16.67
C PRO A 241 8.27 -7.08 -17.46
N ASP A 242 9.00 -5.99 -17.67
CA ASP A 242 10.28 -6.01 -18.38
C ASP A 242 11.36 -6.76 -17.57
N PHE A 243 11.39 -6.59 -16.25
CA PHE A 243 12.24 -7.37 -15.36
C PHE A 243 11.84 -8.85 -15.40
N VAL A 244 10.55 -9.14 -15.18
CA VAL A 244 10.03 -10.53 -15.13
C VAL A 244 10.33 -11.28 -16.43
N LYS A 245 10.10 -10.66 -17.60
CA LYS A 245 10.40 -11.28 -18.91
C LYS A 245 11.90 -11.45 -19.16
N SER A 246 12.74 -10.60 -18.59
CA SER A 246 14.20 -10.65 -18.78
C SER A 246 14.90 -11.71 -17.95
N ASP A 247 14.27 -12.22 -16.89
CA ASP A 247 14.83 -13.24 -15.99
C ASP A 247 13.85 -14.43 -15.84
N PRO A 248 13.96 -15.47 -16.70
CA PRO A 248 13.09 -16.64 -16.64
C PRO A 248 13.13 -17.40 -15.31
N SER A 249 14.26 -17.34 -14.59
CA SER A 249 14.38 -17.97 -13.28
C SER A 249 13.58 -17.19 -12.24
N ALA A 250 13.65 -15.85 -12.26
CA ALA A 250 12.82 -15.01 -11.41
C ALA A 250 11.33 -15.16 -11.73
N GLU A 251 10.95 -15.19 -13.02
CA GLU A 251 9.56 -15.42 -13.43
C GLU A 251 9.02 -16.73 -12.86
N LYS A 252 9.78 -17.82 -12.96
CA LYS A 252 9.39 -19.12 -12.43
C LYS A 252 9.18 -19.06 -10.92
N ASP A 253 10.11 -18.47 -10.17
CA ASP A 253 10.00 -18.39 -8.72
C ASP A 253 8.83 -17.50 -8.26
N ILE A 254 8.57 -16.40 -8.96
CA ILE A 254 7.41 -15.54 -8.71
C ILE A 254 6.13 -16.35 -8.94
N ARG A 255 6.02 -17.06 -10.08
CA ARG A 255 4.85 -17.88 -10.42
C ARG A 255 4.61 -18.98 -9.38
N ASP A 256 5.63 -19.75 -9.04
CA ASP A 256 5.52 -20.84 -8.08
C ASP A 256 5.17 -20.33 -6.67
N SER A 257 5.61 -19.11 -6.31
CA SER A 257 5.24 -18.46 -5.04
C SER A 257 3.78 -17.95 -5.05
N VAL A 258 3.28 -17.50 -6.21
CA VAL A 258 1.84 -17.20 -6.39
C VAL A 258 1.01 -18.48 -6.25
N ASP A 259 1.43 -19.57 -6.89
CA ASP A 259 0.76 -20.87 -6.77
C ASP A 259 0.75 -21.39 -5.33
N PHE A 260 1.80 -21.09 -4.57
CA PHE A 260 1.84 -21.35 -3.13
C PHE A 260 0.78 -20.54 -2.36
N LEU A 261 0.67 -19.22 -2.56
CA LEU A 261 -0.38 -18.39 -1.93
C LEU A 261 -1.79 -18.88 -2.25
N VAL A 262 -2.02 -19.28 -3.50
CA VAL A 262 -3.29 -19.86 -3.95
C VAL A 262 -3.63 -21.13 -3.19
N LYS A 263 -2.65 -22.01 -2.94
CA LYS A 263 -2.86 -23.20 -2.11
C LYS A 263 -3.19 -22.86 -0.67
N CYS A 264 -2.51 -21.87 -0.08
CA CYS A 264 -2.82 -21.36 1.25
C CYS A 264 -4.24 -20.79 1.33
N GLN A 265 -4.68 -20.10 0.28
CA GLN A 265 -6.02 -19.56 0.19
C GLN A 265 -7.10 -20.65 0.17
N ALA A 266 -6.89 -21.65 -0.69
CA ALA A 266 -7.82 -22.76 -0.87
C ALA A 266 -7.97 -23.56 0.42
N SER A 267 -6.87 -23.81 1.15
CA SER A 267 -6.91 -24.51 2.44
C SER A 267 -7.54 -23.69 3.57
N HIS A 268 -7.56 -22.35 3.44
CA HIS A 268 -8.14 -21.44 4.42
C HIS A 268 -9.53 -20.91 3.97
N GLY A 269 -10.28 -21.74 3.24
CA GLY A 269 -11.68 -21.48 2.91
C GLY A 269 -11.89 -20.21 2.07
N GLY A 270 -10.94 -19.86 1.20
CA GLY A 270 -11.00 -18.68 0.33
C GLY A 270 -10.47 -17.39 0.97
N ASN A 271 -10.11 -17.41 2.25
CA ASN A 271 -9.37 -16.31 2.90
C ASN A 271 -7.84 -16.58 2.84
N ILE A 272 -7.01 -15.58 3.09
CA ILE A 272 -5.55 -15.76 3.24
C ILE A 272 -5.18 -15.72 4.72
N PRO A 273 -4.47 -16.74 5.25
CA PRO A 273 -3.97 -16.68 6.60
C PRO A 273 -2.96 -15.53 6.75
N PRO A 274 -2.91 -14.82 7.90
CA PRO A 274 -2.02 -13.67 8.06
C PRO A 274 -0.53 -13.99 7.93
N ALA A 275 -0.12 -15.20 8.36
CA ALA A 275 1.25 -15.67 8.35
C ALA A 275 1.34 -17.16 7.95
N LEU A 276 2.53 -17.59 7.53
CA LEU A 276 2.79 -18.93 7.02
C LEU A 276 2.46 -20.03 8.04
N ASP A 277 2.71 -19.77 9.31
CA ASP A 277 2.44 -20.77 10.35
C ASP A 277 0.96 -21.07 10.57
N GLU A 278 0.08 -20.18 10.12
CA GLU A 278 -1.36 -20.36 10.15
C GLU A 278 -1.89 -21.13 8.93
N CYS A 279 -1.03 -21.48 7.98
CA CYS A 279 -1.32 -22.42 6.87
C CYS A 279 -1.28 -23.88 7.37
N GLY A 280 -2.17 -24.27 8.29
CA GLY A 280 -2.27 -25.66 8.75
C GLY A 280 -2.63 -25.81 10.22
N ALA A 281 -1.80 -26.51 11.00
CA ALA A 281 -2.14 -26.91 12.36
C ALA A 281 -2.40 -25.75 13.35
N ARG A 282 -1.89 -24.54 13.04
CA ARG A 282 -2.10 -23.32 13.85
C ARG A 282 -3.10 -22.35 13.23
N THR A 283 -3.99 -22.84 12.36
CA THR A 283 -5.05 -22.02 11.77
C THR A 283 -5.91 -21.37 12.86
N ARG A 284 -6.07 -20.05 12.76
CA ARG A 284 -6.95 -19.27 13.64
C ARG A 284 -8.42 -19.71 13.57
N PRO A 285 -9.18 -19.61 14.67
CA PRO A 285 -10.63 -19.79 14.65
C PRO A 285 -11.35 -18.78 13.74
N ALA A 286 -12.49 -19.17 13.17
CA ALA A 286 -13.27 -18.35 12.24
C ALA A 286 -13.68 -16.98 12.83
N GLU A 287 -14.02 -16.94 14.12
CA GLU A 287 -14.35 -15.72 14.88
C GLU A 287 -13.18 -14.74 15.04
N HIS A 288 -11.95 -15.21 14.77
CA HIS A 288 -10.71 -14.46 14.85
C HIS A 288 -10.03 -14.24 13.49
N GLU A 289 -10.67 -14.67 12.40
CA GLU A 289 -10.21 -14.41 11.03
C GLU A 289 -9.94 -12.92 10.80
N LEU A 290 -8.84 -12.66 10.10
CA LEU A 290 -8.54 -11.34 9.57
C LEU A 290 -9.01 -11.31 8.12
N VAL A 291 -9.89 -10.37 7.82
CA VAL A 291 -10.36 -10.07 6.47
C VAL A 291 -10.10 -8.59 6.24
N HIS A 292 -8.81 -8.25 6.21
CA HIS A 292 -8.30 -6.89 6.03
C HIS A 292 -7.43 -6.83 4.77
N TRP A 293 -7.21 -5.62 4.25
CA TRP A 293 -6.20 -5.40 3.21
C TRP A 293 -4.80 -5.88 3.65
N CYS A 294 -4.41 -5.57 4.89
CA CYS A 294 -3.08 -5.92 5.39
C CYS A 294 -2.90 -7.43 5.62
N HIS A 295 -3.97 -8.12 6.02
CA HIS A 295 -3.97 -9.54 6.36
C HIS A 295 -5.33 -10.14 5.99
N GLY A 296 -5.35 -10.98 4.97
CA GLY A 296 -6.56 -11.63 4.46
C GLY A 296 -6.76 -11.43 2.96
N ALA A 297 -7.82 -12.07 2.45
CA ALA A 297 -8.21 -12.03 1.05
C ALA A 297 -8.34 -10.62 0.44
N PRO A 298 -8.79 -9.55 1.15
CA PRO A 298 -8.93 -8.24 0.53
C PRO A 298 -7.64 -7.69 -0.07
N GLY A 299 -6.47 -8.04 0.49
CA GLY A 299 -5.16 -7.66 -0.06
C GLY A 299 -4.85 -8.27 -1.43
N GLU A 300 -5.42 -9.45 -1.74
CA GLU A 300 -5.22 -10.16 -3.02
C GLU A 300 -6.21 -9.75 -4.11
N CYS A 301 -7.37 -9.24 -3.70
CA CYS A 301 -8.50 -8.95 -4.59
C CYS A 301 -8.44 -7.58 -5.24
N GLU A 302 -7.62 -6.67 -4.69
CA GLU A 302 -7.62 -5.32 -5.18
C GLU A 302 -6.95 -5.25 -6.57
N PRO A 303 -7.64 -4.69 -7.58
CA PRO A 303 -6.91 -4.10 -8.69
C PRO A 303 -6.00 -3.02 -8.09
N HIS A 304 -4.70 -3.17 -8.32
CA HIS A 304 -3.60 -2.29 -7.87
C HIS A 304 -4.07 -0.89 -7.41
N PRO A 305 -3.78 -0.45 -6.15
CA PRO A 305 -4.37 0.74 -5.52
C PRO A 305 -4.14 2.08 -6.24
N LEU A 306 -3.39 2.08 -7.35
CA LEU A 306 -3.00 3.26 -8.11
C LEU A 306 -3.75 3.44 -9.45
N GLY A 307 -4.62 2.48 -9.81
CA GLY A 307 -5.48 2.53 -11.00
C GLY A 307 -4.74 2.27 -12.32
N ASN A 308 -5.29 1.35 -13.12
CA ASN A 308 -4.85 0.95 -14.47
C ASN A 308 -3.45 0.32 -14.60
N CYS A 309 -3.15 -0.69 -13.78
CA CYS A 309 -2.27 -1.78 -14.21
C CYS A 309 -3.16 -2.99 -14.60
N PRO A 310 -3.09 -3.54 -15.83
CA PRO A 310 -3.92 -4.67 -16.22
C PRO A 310 -3.60 -5.83 -15.27
N GLY A 311 -4.62 -6.30 -14.57
CA GLY A 311 -4.48 -7.17 -13.40
C GLY A 311 -3.69 -8.43 -13.72
N TYR A 312 -2.39 -8.42 -13.48
CA TYR A 312 -1.56 -9.59 -13.71
C TYR A 312 -1.75 -10.63 -12.60
N LEU A 313 -1.93 -10.21 -11.34
CA LEU A 313 -2.33 -11.12 -10.25
C LEU A 313 -3.75 -11.65 -10.47
N VAL A 314 -4.70 -10.76 -10.79
CA VAL A 314 -6.09 -11.14 -11.12
C VAL A 314 -6.15 -12.02 -12.38
N ASN A 315 -5.31 -11.78 -13.39
CA ASN A 315 -5.23 -12.62 -14.59
C ASN A 315 -4.49 -13.93 -14.32
N LEU A 316 -3.45 -14.00 -13.48
CA LEU A 316 -2.83 -15.28 -13.06
C LEU A 316 -3.82 -16.11 -12.25
N LEU A 317 -4.53 -15.48 -11.30
CA LEU A 317 -5.60 -16.08 -10.50
C LEU A 317 -6.81 -16.48 -11.37
N ALA A 318 -7.18 -15.67 -12.37
CA ALA A 318 -8.27 -15.98 -13.30
C ALA A 318 -7.90 -17.07 -14.31
N SER A 319 -6.68 -17.06 -14.83
CA SER A 319 -6.18 -18.11 -15.75
C SER A 319 -5.94 -19.44 -15.05
N SER A 320 -5.74 -19.43 -13.72
CA SER A 320 -5.77 -20.63 -12.87
C SER A 320 -7.18 -21.04 -12.40
N LYS A 321 -8.25 -20.38 -12.84
CA LYS A 321 -9.67 -20.60 -12.44
C LYS A 321 -9.99 -20.32 -10.96
N ILE A 322 -9.22 -19.48 -10.27
CA ILE A 322 -9.33 -19.27 -8.82
C ILE A 322 -9.63 -17.80 -8.53
N LEU A 323 -10.83 -17.34 -8.92
CA LEU A 323 -11.47 -16.16 -8.31
C LEU A 323 -12.48 -16.66 -7.25
N HIS A 324 -11.99 -17.11 -6.09
CA HIS A 324 -12.85 -17.48 -4.95
C HIS A 324 -12.91 -16.39 -3.87
N CYS A 325 -12.28 -15.25 -4.11
CA CYS A 325 -12.15 -14.21 -3.09
C CYS A 325 -13.38 -13.28 -2.99
N ALA A 326 -14.09 -13.07 -4.11
CA ALA A 326 -15.26 -12.17 -4.15
C ALA A 326 -16.41 -12.61 -3.23
N PRO A 327 -16.76 -13.92 -3.13
CA PRO A 327 -17.74 -14.39 -2.14
C PRO A 327 -17.34 -14.09 -0.68
N LYS A 328 -16.03 -14.09 -0.37
CA LYS A 328 -15.49 -13.80 0.97
C LYS A 328 -15.35 -12.31 1.27
N LEU A 329 -15.33 -11.44 0.26
CA LEU A 329 -15.52 -9.99 0.45
C LEU A 329 -17.00 -9.64 0.65
N TRP A 330 -17.90 -10.41 0.03
CA TRP A 330 -19.33 -10.14 -0.03
C TRP A 330 -20.15 -10.76 1.12
N GLN A 331 -19.74 -11.92 1.63
CA GLN A 331 -20.30 -12.59 2.82
C GLN A 331 -19.23 -12.65 3.93
N PRO A 332 -19.54 -12.45 5.22
CA PRO A 332 -20.26 -11.38 5.89
C PRO A 332 -19.31 -10.31 6.47
N TYR A 333 -18.28 -9.85 5.75
CA TYR A 333 -17.22 -9.00 6.34
C TYR A 333 -17.40 -7.50 6.04
N MET A 334 -18.28 -6.82 6.79
CA MET A 334 -18.17 -5.36 6.98
C MET A 334 -17.44 -5.08 8.30
N LEU A 335 -16.30 -4.37 8.23
CA LEU A 335 -15.42 -4.14 9.37
C LEU A 335 -16.02 -3.15 10.38
N LYS A 336 -15.87 -3.45 11.68
CA LYS A 336 -16.46 -2.68 12.78
C LYS A 336 -15.70 -1.39 13.08
N GLU A 337 -16.41 -0.27 13.19
CA GLU A 337 -15.92 1.00 13.76
C GLU A 337 -16.60 1.25 15.12
N ASP A 338 -15.83 1.69 16.12
CA ASP A 338 -16.39 2.20 17.37
C ASP A 338 -16.82 3.66 17.16
N SER A 339 -18.02 3.89 16.63
CA SER A 339 -18.71 5.19 16.77
C SER A 339 -20.23 5.06 16.70
N LYS A 340 -20.94 5.83 17.54
CA LYS A 340 -22.40 5.87 17.64
C LYS A 340 -22.98 6.71 16.47
N SER A 341 -23.19 6.12 15.31
CA SER A 341 -24.00 6.73 14.23
C SER A 341 -24.59 5.64 13.29
N PRO A 342 -25.77 5.88 12.66
CA PRO A 342 -26.47 4.85 11.89
C PRO A 342 -25.74 4.51 10.57
N PRO A 343 -25.86 3.27 10.06
CA PRO A 343 -24.99 2.75 9.01
C PRO A 343 -25.25 3.36 7.61
N PRO A 344 -24.19 3.59 6.81
CA PRO A 344 -24.26 3.88 5.37
C PRO A 344 -24.86 2.77 4.48
N LYS A 345 -25.52 3.16 3.39
CA LYS A 345 -25.95 2.29 2.27
C LYS A 345 -24.87 2.05 1.19
N CYS A 346 -23.57 2.06 1.54
CA CYS A 346 -22.50 1.69 0.61
C CYS A 346 -21.47 0.81 1.32
N VAL A 347 -20.97 -0.22 0.61
CA VAL A 347 -19.84 -1.04 1.03
C VAL A 347 -18.59 -0.17 0.98
N VAL A 348 -18.04 0.14 2.15
CA VAL A 348 -16.70 0.68 2.31
C VAL A 348 -15.87 -0.42 2.94
N VAL A 349 -14.95 -1.03 2.18
CA VAL A 349 -13.90 -1.88 2.75
C VAL A 349 -12.96 -0.93 3.49
N LYS A 350 -13.16 -0.78 4.81
CA LYS A 350 -12.29 0.05 5.65
C LYS A 350 -10.98 -0.70 5.91
N THR A 351 -9.85 -0.11 5.55
CA THR A 351 -8.54 -0.52 6.05
C THR A 351 -8.50 -0.23 7.57
N ILE A 352 -8.80 -1.22 8.41
CA ILE A 352 -8.53 -1.13 9.84
C ILE A 352 -7.14 -1.69 10.09
N THR A 353 -6.19 -0.80 10.30
CA THR A 353 -4.89 -1.13 10.87
C THR A 353 -4.72 -0.32 12.15
N ARG A 354 -4.89 -0.99 13.30
CA ARG A 354 -4.37 -0.41 14.56
C ARG A 354 -2.85 -0.50 14.48
N PRO A 355 -2.10 0.60 14.70
CA PRO A 355 -0.67 0.51 14.90
C PRO A 355 -0.42 -0.30 16.18
N VAL A 356 0.27 -1.44 16.07
CA VAL A 356 0.89 -2.07 17.23
C VAL A 356 2.24 -1.40 17.43
N TYR A 357 2.22 -0.15 17.90
CA TYR A 357 3.39 0.42 18.56
C TYR A 357 3.18 0.26 20.06
N ASN A 358 3.56 -0.90 20.57
CA ASN A 358 3.84 -1.04 21.98
C ASN A 358 5.19 -1.74 22.16
N THR A 359 6.25 -0.97 22.00
CA THR A 359 7.56 -1.28 22.61
C THR A 359 8.08 -0.02 23.29
N SER A 360 7.51 0.27 24.45
CA SER A 360 8.26 0.97 25.49
C SER A 360 9.38 0.05 25.99
N HIS A 361 10.45 -0.09 25.22
CA HIS A 361 11.73 -0.56 25.72
C HIS A 361 12.74 0.58 25.57
N ARG A 362 12.76 1.42 26.61
CA ARG A 362 13.96 2.17 26.97
C ARG A 362 15.06 1.14 27.22
N SER A 363 15.90 0.92 26.23
CA SER A 363 17.21 0.32 26.45
C SER A 363 18.09 1.39 27.12
N SER A 364 18.20 1.30 28.44
CA SER A 364 19.22 1.98 29.22
C SER A 364 20.53 1.19 29.09
N TYR A 365 21.40 1.60 28.17
CA TYR A 365 22.81 1.22 28.23
C TYR A 365 23.53 2.19 29.17
N ASN A 366 23.76 1.74 30.40
CA ASN A 366 24.71 2.34 31.32
C ASN A 366 26.13 1.92 30.90
N TRP A 367 26.97 2.89 30.60
CA TRP A 367 28.42 2.73 30.56
C TRP A 367 28.98 2.92 31.97
N GLY A 368 29.80 1.98 32.44
CA GLY A 368 30.57 2.10 33.68
C GLY A 368 31.13 0.76 34.14
N GLY A 369 32.45 0.59 34.03
CA GLY A 369 33.22 -0.58 34.47
C GLY A 369 34.44 -0.81 33.62
#